data_AF-A0A965ERY0-F1
#
_entry.id   AF-A0A965ERY0-F1
#
_cell.length_a   1.000
_cell.length_b   1.000
_cell.length_c   1.000
_cell.angle_alpha   90.00
_cell.angle_beta   90.00
_cell.angle_gamma   90.00
#
_symmetry.space_group_name_H-M   'P 1'
#
loop_
_entity.id
_entity.type
_entity.pdbx_description
1 polymer ?
#
loop_
_entity_poly.entity_id
_entity_poly.type
_entity_poly.pdbx_seq_one_letter_code
_entity_poly.pdbx_strand_id
1 'polypeptide(L)'
;MKLFSFLPILLISLVTTTNAQEATLKTLRYQLRKLSYNVHIINTLYDDKMLYLPREYKELSSGKLLVEGYEFSEHYIINSLKHMCDYNDFSPLLLIWQAFTQYKHLQESEPLKEFTLAIICVLKSTVRHHEPDLYPEWVAHESLKNNTLTLSQALEILDVLVHELPPLFDQYEITSNLSWQSWAQKYWLVFPVALAALLIKTYLSTLK
;
A
#
# COMPACT_ATOMS: atom_id res chain seq x y z
N MET A 1 -32.58 49.84 10.92
CA MET A 1 -31.12 49.60 10.91
C MET A 1 -30.79 48.40 11.82
N LYS A 2 -30.66 47.19 11.26
CA LYS A 2 -30.18 45.96 11.97
C LYS A 2 -29.25 45.13 11.07
N LEU A 3 -28.44 45.80 10.24
CA LEU A 3 -27.53 45.13 9.29
C LEU A 3 -26.10 44.95 9.84
N PHE A 4 -25.76 45.58 10.97
CA PHE A 4 -24.41 45.53 11.55
C PHE A 4 -24.13 44.35 12.49
N SER A 5 -25.13 43.55 12.90
CA SER A 5 -24.91 42.45 13.87
C SER A 5 -24.49 41.11 13.26
N PHE A 6 -24.47 40.97 11.92
CA PHE A 6 -24.16 39.69 11.25
C PHE A 6 -22.74 39.62 10.66
N LEU A 7 -22.05 40.75 10.54
CA LEU A 7 -20.69 40.82 9.99
C LEU A 7 -19.64 39.99 10.77
N PRO A 8 -19.64 39.97 12.12
CA PRO A 8 -18.64 39.21 12.89
C PRO A 8 -18.80 37.69 12.73
N ILE A 9 -20.03 37.20 12.61
CA ILE A 9 -20.33 35.77 12.48
C ILE A 9 -19.90 35.26 11.09
N LEU A 10 -20.12 36.06 10.04
CA LEU A 10 -19.66 35.76 8.69
C LEU A 10 -18.13 35.77 8.57
N LEU A 11 -17.44 36.72 9.22
CA LEU A 11 -15.97 36.77 9.24
C LEU A 11 -15.35 35.60 10.01
N ILE A 12 -15.92 35.22 11.16
CA ILE A 12 -15.46 34.04 11.91
C ILE A 12 -15.71 32.77 11.10
N SER A 13 -16.87 32.64 10.46
CA SER A 13 -17.17 31.50 9.56
C SER A 13 -16.24 31.46 8.33
N LEU A 14 -15.84 32.62 7.79
CA LEU A 14 -14.92 32.69 6.65
C LEU A 14 -13.48 32.34 7.07
N VAL A 15 -13.04 32.82 8.22
CA VAL A 15 -11.70 32.53 8.75
C VAL A 15 -11.57 31.07 9.23
N THR A 16 -12.62 30.50 9.83
CA THR A 16 -12.60 29.08 10.22
C THR A 16 -12.64 28.16 9.00
N THR A 17 -13.36 28.54 7.94
CA THR A 17 -13.36 27.77 6.69
C THR A 17 -12.01 27.83 5.97
N THR A 18 -11.33 28.99 5.94
CA THR A 18 -9.99 29.08 5.35
C THR A 18 -8.94 28.28 6.13
N ASN A 19 -8.96 28.35 7.46
CA ASN A 19 -8.01 27.61 8.30
C ASN A 19 -8.25 26.09 8.24
N ALA A 20 -9.51 25.66 8.22
CA ALA A 20 -9.86 24.25 8.06
C ALA A 20 -9.44 23.72 6.68
N GLN A 21 -9.66 24.49 5.61
CA GLN A 21 -9.20 24.15 4.26
C GLN A 21 -7.67 24.05 4.18
N GLU A 22 -6.95 24.97 4.81
CA GLU A 22 -5.48 24.94 4.84
C GLU A 22 -4.95 23.72 5.59
N ALA A 23 -5.55 23.37 6.74
CA ALA A 23 -5.20 22.18 7.50
C ALA A 23 -5.45 20.90 6.68
N THR A 24 -6.60 20.79 6.02
CA THR A 24 -6.93 19.65 5.15
C THR A 24 -5.95 19.55 3.98
N LEU A 25 -5.63 20.66 3.32
CA LEU A 25 -4.63 20.70 2.24
C LEU A 25 -3.24 20.28 2.71
N LYS A 26 -2.84 20.68 3.91
CA LYS A 26 -1.55 20.30 4.50
C LYS A 26 -1.48 18.80 4.77
N THR A 27 -2.52 18.22 5.35
CA THR A 27 -2.63 16.77 5.58
C THR A 27 -2.59 16.01 4.27
N LEU A 28 -3.37 16.45 3.28
CA LEU A 28 -3.41 15.81 1.96
C LEU A 28 -2.05 15.84 1.25
N ARG A 29 -1.36 16.99 1.26
CA ARG A 29 0.00 17.12 0.69
C ARG A 29 0.98 16.15 1.35
N TYR A 30 0.86 15.97 2.66
CA TYR A 30 1.68 15.00 3.39
C TYR A 30 1.39 13.57 2.95
N GLN A 31 0.11 13.19 2.83
CA GLN A 31 -0.31 11.86 2.36
C GLN A 31 0.17 11.59 0.94
N LEU A 32 0.05 12.56 0.03
CA LEU A 32 0.56 12.44 -1.33
C LEU A 32 2.06 12.32 -1.40
N ARG A 33 2.79 13.06 -0.57
CA ARG A 33 4.25 12.95 -0.53
C ARG A 33 4.68 11.54 -0.12
N LYS A 34 3.99 10.92 0.85
CA LYS A 34 4.22 9.53 1.22
C LYS A 34 3.91 8.58 0.06
N LEU A 35 2.73 8.70 -0.55
CA LEU A 35 2.35 7.85 -1.68
C LEU A 35 3.32 7.99 -2.85
N SER A 36 3.82 9.19 -3.13
CA SER A 36 4.78 9.43 -4.22
C SER A 36 6.05 8.60 -4.08
N TYR A 37 6.55 8.44 -2.86
CA TYR A 37 7.73 7.61 -2.61
C TYR A 37 7.44 6.13 -2.86
N ASN A 38 6.28 5.66 -2.39
CA ASN A 38 5.85 4.27 -2.58
C ASN A 38 5.60 3.93 -4.05
N VAL A 39 4.93 4.82 -4.79
CA VAL A 39 4.70 4.66 -6.22
C VAL A 39 6.02 4.66 -7.00
N HIS A 40 6.98 5.49 -6.60
CA HIS A 40 8.31 5.49 -7.21
C HIS A 40 9.01 4.13 -7.03
N ILE A 41 9.01 3.56 -5.82
CA ILE A 41 9.60 2.23 -5.57
C ILE A 41 8.93 1.16 -6.42
N ILE A 42 7.59 1.14 -6.47
CA ILE A 42 6.86 0.16 -7.27
C ILE A 42 7.17 0.31 -8.75
N ASN A 43 7.30 1.54 -9.25
CA ASN A 43 7.69 1.78 -10.63
C ASN A 43 9.09 1.22 -10.91
N THR A 44 10.05 1.44 -10.01
CA THR A 44 11.40 0.85 -10.14
C THR A 44 11.33 -0.69 -10.16
N LEU A 45 10.58 -1.31 -9.24
CA LEU A 45 10.38 -2.76 -9.23
C LEU A 45 9.71 -3.28 -10.51
N TYR A 46 8.80 -2.49 -11.10
CA TYR A 46 8.15 -2.83 -12.36
C TYR A 46 9.13 -2.79 -13.53
N ASP A 47 9.92 -1.72 -13.64
CA ASP A 47 10.95 -1.55 -14.67
C ASP A 47 12.01 -2.67 -14.59
N ASP A 48 12.37 -3.07 -13.37
CA ASP A 48 13.30 -4.17 -13.09
C ASP A 48 12.68 -5.57 -13.23
N LYS A 49 11.38 -5.65 -13.59
CA LYS A 49 10.60 -6.91 -13.72
C LYS A 49 10.57 -7.74 -12.43
N MET A 50 10.71 -7.10 -11.28
CA MET A 50 10.63 -7.71 -9.96
C MET A 50 9.24 -7.61 -9.33
N LEU A 51 8.34 -6.84 -9.94
CA LEU A 51 6.98 -6.64 -9.47
C LEU A 51 6.09 -7.84 -9.84
N TYR A 52 5.39 -8.39 -8.85
CA TYR A 52 4.37 -9.41 -9.06
C TYR A 52 2.99 -8.82 -8.79
N LEU A 53 2.14 -8.89 -9.81
CA LEU A 53 0.80 -8.35 -9.75
C LEU A 53 -0.20 -9.38 -9.19
N PRO A 54 -1.27 -8.92 -8.52
CA PRO A 54 -2.35 -9.80 -8.10
C PRO A 54 -2.91 -10.55 -9.31
N ARG A 55 -3.24 -11.83 -9.11
CA ARG A 55 -3.71 -12.72 -10.19
C ARG A 55 -5.17 -13.10 -10.07
N GLU A 56 -5.77 -12.84 -8.93
CA GLU A 56 -7.13 -13.27 -8.62
C GLU A 56 -7.95 -12.11 -8.09
N TYR A 57 -9.16 -12.01 -8.60
CA TYR A 57 -10.17 -11.09 -8.12
C TYR A 57 -11.54 -11.76 -8.14
N LYS A 58 -12.46 -11.21 -7.35
CA LYS A 58 -13.87 -11.63 -7.32
C LYS A 58 -14.76 -10.42 -7.50
N GLU A 59 -15.64 -10.47 -8.49
CA GLU A 59 -16.68 -9.46 -8.64
C GLU A 59 -17.80 -9.70 -7.63
N LEU A 60 -18.24 -8.63 -6.97
CA LEU A 60 -19.37 -8.66 -6.05
C LEU A 60 -20.64 -8.19 -6.77
N SER A 61 -21.79 -8.69 -6.34
CA SER A 61 -23.10 -8.34 -6.93
C SER A 61 -23.45 -6.84 -6.87
N SER A 62 -22.74 -6.08 -6.04
CA SER A 62 -22.85 -4.62 -5.90
C SER A 62 -22.08 -3.82 -6.96
N GLY A 63 -21.40 -4.47 -7.91
CA GLY A 63 -20.51 -3.83 -8.88
C GLY A 63 -19.12 -3.49 -8.31
N LYS A 64 -18.84 -3.96 -7.09
CA LYS A 64 -17.55 -3.81 -6.42
C LYS A 64 -16.58 -4.95 -6.78
N LEU A 65 -15.29 -4.71 -6.62
CA LEU A 65 -14.24 -5.69 -6.88
C LEU A 65 -13.57 -6.10 -5.57
N LEU A 66 -13.42 -7.39 -5.32
CA LEU A 66 -12.63 -7.91 -4.22
C LEU A 66 -11.28 -8.43 -4.76
N VAL A 67 -10.17 -7.84 -4.33
CA VAL A 67 -8.81 -8.27 -4.69
C VAL A 67 -8.03 -8.50 -3.40
N GLU A 68 -7.48 -9.70 -3.22
CA GLU A 68 -6.72 -10.10 -2.01
C GLU A 68 -7.41 -9.80 -0.65
N GLY A 69 -8.74 -9.74 -0.64
CA GLY A 69 -9.54 -9.45 0.55
C GLY A 69 -9.92 -7.97 0.73
N TYR A 70 -9.48 -7.08 -0.16
CA TYR A 70 -9.85 -5.67 -0.18
C TYR A 70 -10.96 -5.40 -1.18
N GLU A 71 -11.96 -4.64 -0.77
CA GLU A 71 -13.10 -4.29 -1.62
C GLU A 71 -12.94 -2.87 -2.17
N PHE A 72 -13.05 -2.75 -3.49
CA PHE A 72 -12.92 -1.52 -4.27
C PHE A 72 -14.25 -1.17 -4.91
N SER A 73 -14.59 0.12 -4.91
CA SER A 73 -15.83 0.67 -5.44
C SER A 73 -15.59 1.72 -6.55
N GLU A 74 -14.40 2.32 -6.59
CA GLU A 74 -14.05 3.33 -7.58
C GLU A 74 -13.79 2.70 -8.96
N HIS A 75 -14.62 3.04 -9.94
CA HIS A 75 -14.65 2.35 -11.23
C HIS A 75 -13.30 2.36 -11.97
N TYR A 76 -12.56 3.47 -11.94
CA TYR A 76 -11.25 3.56 -12.60
C TYR A 76 -10.17 2.72 -11.87
N ILE A 77 -10.27 2.58 -10.55
CA ILE A 77 -9.38 1.71 -9.76
C ILE A 77 -9.71 0.25 -10.06
N ILE A 78 -11.00 -0.11 -10.05
CA ILE A 78 -11.48 -1.45 -10.42
C ILE A 78 -10.97 -1.84 -11.81
N ASN A 79 -11.15 -0.97 -12.81
CA ASN A 79 -10.72 -1.26 -14.17
C ASN A 79 -9.21 -1.42 -14.27
N SER A 80 -8.45 -0.62 -13.50
CA SER A 80 -6.99 -0.74 -13.45
C SER A 80 -6.56 -2.06 -12.82
N LEU A 81 -7.17 -2.47 -11.71
CA LEU A 81 -6.90 -3.75 -11.06
C LEU A 81 -7.24 -4.94 -11.95
N LYS A 82 -8.39 -4.92 -12.65
CA LYS A 82 -8.73 -5.95 -13.62
C LYS A 82 -7.70 -6.01 -14.74
N HIS A 83 -7.33 -4.86 -15.31
CA HIS A 83 -6.31 -4.79 -16.35
C HIS A 83 -4.97 -5.35 -15.88
N MET A 84 -4.58 -5.06 -14.64
CA MET A 84 -3.36 -5.62 -14.04
C MET A 84 -3.43 -7.13 -13.90
N CYS A 85 -4.54 -7.67 -13.42
CA CYS A 85 -4.74 -9.12 -13.28
C CYS A 85 -4.73 -9.82 -14.64
N ASP A 86 -5.38 -9.24 -15.64
CA ASP A 86 -5.60 -9.85 -16.95
C ASP A 86 -4.35 -9.75 -17.86
N TYR A 87 -3.66 -8.61 -17.83
CA TYR A 87 -2.58 -8.29 -18.76
C TYR A 87 -1.19 -8.19 -18.12
N ASN A 88 -1.10 -8.39 -16.80
CA ASN A 88 0.15 -8.23 -16.03
C ASN A 88 0.84 -6.87 -16.27
N ASP A 89 0.05 -5.79 -16.35
CA ASP A 89 0.51 -4.44 -16.67
C ASP A 89 0.14 -3.44 -15.55
N PHE A 90 1.15 -2.84 -14.92
CA PHE A 90 1.01 -1.86 -13.84
C PHE A 90 0.69 -0.43 -14.33
N SER A 91 0.88 -0.16 -15.63
CA SER A 91 0.71 1.16 -16.23
C SER A 91 -0.62 1.88 -15.89
N PRO A 92 -1.78 1.19 -15.81
CA PRO A 92 -3.04 1.83 -15.44
C PRO A 92 -3.02 2.53 -14.07
N LEU A 93 -2.36 1.94 -13.05
CA LEU A 93 -2.23 2.57 -11.74
C LEU A 93 -1.30 3.79 -11.77
N LEU A 94 -0.27 3.79 -12.62
CA LEU A 94 0.59 4.97 -12.83
C LEU A 94 -0.18 6.14 -13.45
N LEU A 95 -1.11 5.87 -14.37
CA LEU A 95 -1.98 6.90 -14.94
C LEU A 95 -2.91 7.51 -13.88
N ILE A 96 -3.46 6.68 -12.99
CA ILE A 96 -4.25 7.17 -11.84
C ILE A 96 -3.39 8.05 -10.93
N TRP A 97 -2.16 7.62 -10.62
CA TRP A 97 -1.22 8.42 -9.84
C TRP A 97 -0.96 9.78 -10.46
N GLN A 98 -0.69 9.84 -11.77
CA GLN A 98 -0.51 11.10 -12.49
C GLN A 98 -1.74 12.00 -12.37
N ALA A 99 -2.95 11.44 -12.47
CA ALA A 99 -4.19 12.19 -12.28
C ALA A 99 -4.34 12.77 -10.85
N PHE A 100 -3.93 12.03 -9.81
CA PHE A 100 -3.90 12.55 -8.44
C PHE A 100 -2.90 13.70 -8.28
N THR A 101 -1.70 13.58 -8.84
CA THR A 101 -0.68 14.65 -8.74
C THR A 101 -1.07 15.93 -9.48
N GLN A 102 -1.95 15.84 -10.48
CA GLN A 102 -2.52 16.99 -11.19
C GLN A 102 -3.71 17.64 -10.46
N TYR A 103 -3.97 17.24 -9.21
CA TYR A 103 -5.01 17.80 -8.34
C TYR A 103 -6.46 17.61 -8.81
N LYS A 104 -6.72 16.79 -9.83
CA LYS A 104 -8.07 16.65 -10.41
C LYS A 104 -9.07 15.93 -9.50
N HIS A 105 -8.58 15.05 -8.61
CA HIS A 105 -9.41 14.16 -7.77
C HIS A 105 -9.05 14.21 -6.27
N LEU A 106 -8.32 15.25 -5.87
CA LEU A 106 -7.66 15.31 -4.56
C LEU A 106 -8.56 15.72 -3.38
N GLN A 107 -9.78 16.14 -3.64
CA GLN A 107 -10.71 16.55 -2.59
C GLN A 107 -11.43 15.36 -1.93
N GLU A 108 -11.37 14.17 -2.55
CA GLU A 108 -12.09 13.00 -2.10
C GLU A 108 -11.13 12.01 -1.46
N SER A 109 -11.35 11.71 -0.17
CA SER A 109 -10.49 10.79 0.59
C SER A 109 -10.65 9.33 0.18
N GLU A 110 -11.80 8.95 -0.37
CA GLU A 110 -12.12 7.56 -0.71
C GLU A 110 -11.34 7.06 -1.94
N PRO A 111 -11.31 7.79 -3.08
CA PRO A 111 -10.35 7.57 -4.18
C PRO A 111 -8.91 7.33 -3.73
N LEU A 112 -8.40 8.20 -2.86
CA LEU A 112 -7.02 8.13 -2.39
C LEU A 112 -6.79 6.91 -1.51
N LYS A 113 -7.77 6.56 -0.68
CA LYS A 113 -7.76 5.34 0.15
C LYS A 113 -7.77 4.10 -0.71
N GLU A 114 -8.70 3.97 -1.65
CA GLU A 114 -8.76 2.82 -2.56
C GLU A 114 -7.49 2.70 -3.40
N PHE A 115 -6.91 3.82 -3.86
CA PHE A 115 -5.63 3.80 -4.56
C PHE A 115 -4.50 3.28 -3.66
N THR A 116 -4.45 3.76 -2.41
CA THR A 116 -3.47 3.28 -1.41
C THR A 116 -3.63 1.77 -1.17
N LEU A 117 -4.87 1.27 -1.07
CA LEU A 117 -5.15 -0.15 -0.92
C LEU A 117 -4.72 -0.96 -2.15
N ALA A 118 -4.89 -0.43 -3.36
CA ALA A 118 -4.43 -1.08 -4.59
C ALA A 118 -2.90 -1.21 -4.61
N ILE A 119 -2.18 -0.16 -4.21
CA ILE A 119 -0.71 -0.17 -4.03
C ILE A 119 -0.29 -1.23 -3.00
N ILE A 120 -1.00 -1.33 -1.86
CA ILE A 120 -0.74 -2.35 -0.85
C ILE A 120 -0.95 -3.76 -1.42
N CYS A 121 -2.01 -4.00 -2.20
CA CYS A 121 -2.25 -5.30 -2.84
C CYS A 121 -1.06 -5.70 -3.71
N VAL A 122 -0.56 -4.79 -4.54
CA VAL A 122 0.56 -5.04 -5.44
C VAL A 122 1.84 -5.39 -4.67
N LEU A 123 2.16 -4.61 -3.64
CA LEU A 123 3.33 -4.88 -2.79
C LEU A 123 3.19 -6.21 -2.04
N LYS A 124 2.00 -6.50 -1.53
CA LYS A 124 1.68 -7.74 -0.83
C LYS A 124 1.83 -8.96 -1.75
N SER A 125 1.32 -8.89 -2.98
CA SER A 125 1.51 -9.93 -4.00
C SER A 125 3.01 -10.12 -4.32
N THR A 126 3.77 -9.02 -4.39
CA THR A 126 5.22 -9.04 -4.64
C THR A 126 6.00 -9.71 -3.50
N VAL A 127 5.74 -9.32 -2.25
CA VAL A 127 6.37 -9.94 -1.07
C VAL A 127 6.03 -11.42 -0.99
N ARG A 128 4.74 -11.77 -1.14
CA ARG A 128 4.30 -13.18 -1.09
C ARG A 128 4.98 -14.04 -2.14
N HIS A 129 5.25 -13.47 -3.32
CA HIS A 129 5.90 -14.22 -4.39
C HIS A 129 7.37 -14.49 -4.09
N HIS A 130 8.11 -13.48 -3.66
CA HIS A 130 9.55 -13.61 -3.40
C HIS A 130 9.84 -14.35 -2.10
N GLU A 131 9.06 -14.11 -1.06
CA GLU A 131 9.33 -14.57 0.30
C GLU A 131 8.04 -15.04 1.00
N PRO A 132 7.47 -16.20 0.59
CA PRO A 132 6.21 -16.69 1.14
C PRO A 132 6.29 -16.99 2.65
N ASP A 133 7.47 -17.35 3.15
CA ASP A 133 7.71 -17.72 4.55
C ASP A 133 7.92 -16.51 5.47
N LEU A 134 8.32 -15.37 4.91
CA LEU A 134 8.47 -14.11 5.65
C LEU A 134 7.21 -13.26 5.60
N TYR A 135 6.14 -13.77 5.01
CA TYR A 135 4.86 -13.08 4.94
C TYR A 135 4.40 -12.75 6.36
N PRO A 136 4.49 -11.47 6.79
CA PRO A 136 4.34 -11.18 8.20
C PRO A 136 2.88 -11.43 8.61
N GLU A 137 2.67 -12.11 9.74
CA GLU A 137 1.32 -12.32 10.30
C GLU A 137 0.55 -11.00 10.49
N TRP A 138 1.23 -9.86 10.61
CA TRP A 138 0.58 -8.55 10.67
C TRP A 138 -0.01 -8.09 9.32
N VAL A 139 0.39 -8.67 8.19
CA VAL A 139 -0.29 -8.51 6.88
C VAL A 139 -1.49 -9.46 6.75
N ALA A 140 -1.60 -10.45 7.66
CA ALA A 140 -2.80 -11.27 7.85
C ALA A 140 -3.80 -10.64 8.84
N HIS A 141 -3.55 -9.41 9.31
CA HIS A 141 -4.42 -8.74 10.27
C HIS A 141 -5.88 -8.73 9.78
N GLU A 142 -6.74 -9.28 10.61
CA GLU A 142 -8.19 -9.41 10.39
C GLU A 142 -8.88 -8.05 10.12
N SER A 143 -8.25 -6.94 10.57
CA SER A 143 -8.66 -5.57 10.29
C SER A 143 -8.60 -5.18 8.80
N LEU A 144 -7.76 -5.86 7.99
CA LEU A 144 -7.72 -5.68 6.53
C LEU A 144 -8.95 -6.28 5.85
N LYS A 145 -9.56 -7.29 6.47
CA LYS A 145 -10.63 -8.11 5.89
C LYS A 145 -12.00 -7.43 5.91
N ASN A 146 -12.20 -6.43 6.78
CA ASN A 146 -13.50 -5.81 7.02
C ASN A 146 -13.67 -4.43 6.34
N ASN A 147 -12.72 -4.01 5.50
CA ASN A 147 -12.76 -2.72 4.80
C ASN A 147 -12.91 -1.47 5.72
N THR A 148 -12.71 -1.64 7.03
CA THR A 148 -12.82 -0.57 8.04
C THR A 148 -11.57 0.30 8.14
N LEU A 149 -10.62 0.10 7.24
CA LEU A 149 -9.30 0.72 7.33
C LEU A 149 -9.38 2.19 6.93
N THR A 150 -8.94 3.06 7.82
CA THR A 150 -8.83 4.50 7.52
C THR A 150 -7.65 4.76 6.60
N LEU A 151 -7.69 5.86 5.83
CA LEU A 151 -6.56 6.26 4.98
C LEU A 151 -5.25 6.39 5.76
N SER A 152 -5.30 6.90 7.01
CA SER A 152 -4.11 7.00 7.86
C SER A 152 -3.48 5.62 8.13
N GLN A 153 -4.31 4.64 8.51
CA GLN A 153 -3.85 3.27 8.75
C GLN A 153 -3.30 2.62 7.48
N ALA A 154 -3.91 2.91 6.31
CA ALA A 154 -3.44 2.36 5.04
C ALA A 154 -2.04 2.91 4.72
N LEU A 155 -1.81 4.20 4.95
CA LEU A 155 -0.51 4.82 4.77
C LEU A 155 0.54 4.33 5.77
N GLU A 156 0.14 4.05 7.01
CA GLU A 156 1.04 3.44 8.01
C GLU A 156 1.48 2.03 7.60
N ILE A 157 0.54 1.20 7.14
CA ILE A 157 0.85 -0.14 6.60
C ILE A 157 1.80 -0.01 5.41
N LEU A 158 1.54 0.94 4.53
CA LEU A 158 2.37 1.18 3.37
C LEU A 158 3.79 1.62 3.76
N ASP A 159 3.93 2.51 4.74
CA ASP A 159 5.23 2.93 5.26
C ASP A 159 6.01 1.75 5.85
N VAL A 160 5.35 0.84 6.58
CA VAL A 160 6.00 -0.37 7.11
C VAL A 160 6.41 -1.28 5.96
N LEU A 161 5.53 -1.56 5.00
CA LEU A 161 5.88 -2.38 3.84
C LEU A 161 7.11 -1.84 3.13
N VAL A 162 7.17 -0.53 2.89
CA VAL A 162 8.29 0.10 2.18
C VAL A 162 9.54 0.31 3.02
N HIS A 163 9.45 0.36 4.35
CA HIS A 163 10.66 0.35 5.19
C HIS A 163 11.24 -1.07 5.35
N GLU A 164 10.38 -2.09 5.37
CA GLU A 164 10.80 -3.48 5.53
C GLU A 164 11.21 -4.12 4.20
N LEU A 165 10.68 -3.65 3.06
CA LEU A 165 11.02 -4.14 1.72
C LEU A 165 12.51 -3.99 1.34
N PRO A 166 13.16 -2.81 1.47
CA PRO A 166 14.56 -2.62 1.10
C PRO A 166 15.53 -3.48 1.93
N PRO A 167 15.41 -3.57 3.27
CA PRO A 167 16.20 -4.52 4.06
C PRO A 167 16.00 -5.96 3.61
N LEU A 168 14.80 -6.39 3.22
CA LEU A 168 14.59 -7.72 2.65
C LEU A 168 15.35 -7.89 1.32
N PHE A 169 15.24 -6.94 0.39
CA PHE A 169 15.94 -7.01 -0.89
C PHE A 169 17.48 -6.98 -0.74
N ASP A 170 17.99 -6.17 0.19
CA ASP A 170 19.41 -6.01 0.47
C ASP A 170 19.98 -7.20 1.27
N GLN A 171 19.27 -7.67 2.29
CA GLN A 171 19.69 -8.80 3.13
C GLN A 171 19.78 -10.11 2.34
N TYR A 172 18.90 -10.28 1.35
CA TYR A 172 18.88 -11.45 0.49
C TYR A 172 19.53 -11.21 -0.88
N GLU A 173 20.16 -10.06 -1.11
CA GLU A 173 20.86 -9.74 -2.36
C GLU A 173 20.01 -10.03 -3.62
N ILE A 174 18.70 -9.75 -3.56
CA ILE A 174 17.73 -10.10 -4.62
C ILE A 174 18.03 -9.32 -5.92
N THR A 175 18.68 -8.17 -5.80
CA THR A 175 19.18 -7.35 -6.93
C THR A 175 20.59 -7.72 -7.39
N SER A 176 21.25 -8.68 -6.75
CA SER A 176 22.56 -9.14 -7.20
C SER A 176 22.43 -10.00 -8.47
N ASN A 177 23.38 -9.87 -9.39
CA ASN A 177 23.50 -10.75 -10.57
C ASN A 177 23.90 -12.20 -10.20
N LEU A 178 23.68 -12.63 -8.95
CA LEU A 178 24.04 -13.97 -8.51
C LEU A 178 23.08 -14.99 -9.11
N SER A 179 23.65 -16.05 -9.70
CA SER A 179 22.84 -17.21 -10.08
C SER A 179 22.25 -17.86 -8.82
N TRP A 180 21.05 -18.43 -8.93
CA TRP A 180 20.37 -19.15 -7.83
C TRP A 180 21.27 -20.18 -7.12
N GLN A 181 22.18 -20.82 -7.86
CA GLN A 181 23.13 -21.79 -7.31
C GLN A 181 24.21 -21.13 -6.44
N SER A 182 24.68 -19.94 -6.82
CA SER A 182 25.64 -19.14 -6.05
C SER A 182 24.99 -18.53 -4.80
N TRP A 183 23.74 -18.11 -4.92
CA TRP A 183 22.95 -17.61 -3.81
C TRP A 183 22.75 -18.67 -2.74
N ALA A 184 22.30 -19.88 -3.14
CA ALA A 184 22.08 -21.00 -2.21
C ALA A 184 23.38 -21.44 -1.51
N GLN A 185 24.53 -21.38 -2.18
CA GLN A 185 25.83 -21.65 -1.55
C GLN A 185 26.23 -20.56 -0.54
N LYS A 186 25.97 -19.29 -0.87
CA LYS A 186 26.34 -18.15 -0.02
C LYS A 186 25.52 -18.09 1.27
N TYR A 187 24.23 -18.41 1.18
CA TYR A 187 23.29 -18.33 2.30
C TYR A 187 22.91 -19.68 2.89
N TRP A 188 23.62 -20.76 2.57
CA TRP A 188 23.28 -22.12 3.04
C TRP A 188 23.24 -22.24 4.57
N LEU A 189 23.97 -21.38 5.30
CA LEU A 189 23.99 -21.32 6.77
C LEU A 189 22.80 -20.56 7.37
N VAL A 190 22.09 -19.74 6.60
CA VAL A 190 20.89 -19.02 7.06
C VAL A 190 19.79 -20.02 7.41
N PHE A 191 19.64 -21.07 6.60
CA PHE A 191 18.62 -22.10 6.82
C PHE A 191 18.80 -22.90 8.14
N PRO A 192 19.99 -23.46 8.48
CA PRO A 192 20.22 -24.11 9.78
C PRO A 192 20.06 -23.16 10.97
N VAL A 193 20.47 -21.90 10.84
CA VAL A 193 20.36 -20.90 11.93
C VAL A 193 18.90 -20.50 12.16
N ALA A 194 18.13 -20.28 11.10
CA ALA A 194 16.69 -20.03 11.18
C ALA A 194 15.94 -21.23 11.78
N LEU A 195 16.29 -22.45 11.36
CA LEU A 195 15.72 -23.69 11.90
C LEU A 195 16.04 -23.85 13.39
N ALA A 196 17.28 -23.58 13.82
CA ALA A 196 17.66 -23.61 15.22
C ALA A 196 16.89 -22.57 16.06
N ALA A 197 16.73 -21.34 15.54
CA ALA A 197 15.96 -20.29 16.20
C ALA A 197 14.47 -20.67 16.34
N LEU A 198 13.89 -21.28 15.30
CA LEU A 198 12.52 -21.81 15.33
C LEU A 198 12.37 -22.91 16.38
N LEU A 199 13.29 -23.87 16.42
CA LEU A 199 13.29 -24.97 17.39
C LEU A 199 13.39 -24.46 18.84
N ILE A 200 14.25 -23.47 19.09
CA ILE A 200 14.39 -22.81 20.39
C ILE A 200 13.07 -22.12 20.77
N LYS A 201 12.46 -21.39 19.83
CA LYS A 201 11.18 -20.70 20.07
C LYS A 201 10.06 -21.69 20.39
N THR A 202 9.95 -22.79 19.64
CA THR A 202 8.97 -23.85 19.92
C THR A 202 9.21 -24.52 21.26
N TYR A 203 10.47 -24.83 21.60
CA TYR A 203 10.85 -25.42 22.89
C TYR A 203 10.48 -24.51 24.07
N LEU A 204 10.77 -23.21 23.97
CA LEU A 204 10.41 -22.22 24.98
C LEU A 204 8.89 -22.04 25.11
N SER A 205 8.14 -22.18 24.01
CA SER A 205 6.67 -22.10 24.04
C SER A 205 6.02 -23.31 24.71
N THR A 206 6.63 -24.50 24.64
CA THR A 206 6.14 -25.72 25.31
C THR A 206 6.46 -25.79 26.81
N LEU A 207 7.31 -24.89 27.30
CA LEU A 207 7.71 -24.80 28.71
C LEU A 207 6.80 -23.87 29.54
N LYS A 208 5.85 -23.18 28.91
CA LYS A 208 4.79 -22.39 29.56
C LYS A 208 3.50 -23.18 29.61
#